data_AF-A0A1F6UUU2-F1
#
_entry.id   AF-A0A1F6UUU2-F1
#
_cell.length_a   1.000
_cell.length_b   1.000
_cell.length_c   1.000
_cell.angle_alpha   90.00
_cell.angle_beta   90.00
_cell.angle_gamma   90.00
#
_symmetry.space_group_name_H-M   'P 1'
#
loop_
_entity.id
_entity.type
_entity.pdbx_description
1 polymer ?
#
loop_
_entity_poly.entity_id
_entity_poly.type
_entity_poly.pdbx_seq_one_letter_code
_entity_poly.pdbx_strand_id
1 'polypeptide(L)'
;MPNTFNGSENRGDFHQPLGAKGIAHYFIPKSSPTWDGAVERAHGVIDQEYYLNPTRTWKTLEEYLHFYNYERIHLGKYLNGMIPIEKFNYYLSTVLPLKVN
;
A
#
# COMPACT_ATOMS: atom_id res chain seq x y z
N MET A 1 -3.50 6.17 -2.61
CA MET A 1 -4.54 6.73 -1.73
C MET A 1 -4.39 6.05 -0.37
N PRO A 2 -4.18 6.78 0.74
CA PRO A 2 -4.00 6.15 2.04
C PRO A 2 -5.37 5.79 2.62
N ASN A 3 -5.63 4.49 2.77
CA ASN A 3 -6.83 3.96 3.43
C ASN A 3 -6.43 3.52 4.85
N THR A 4 -7.20 3.93 5.85
CA THR A 4 -6.89 3.72 7.27
C THR A 4 -7.93 2.84 7.95
N PHE A 5 -7.50 2.03 8.92
CA PHE A 5 -8.38 1.19 9.74
C PHE A 5 -9.30 2.02 10.63
N ASN A 6 -10.48 1.51 10.98
CA ASN A 6 -11.53 2.25 11.71
C ASN A 6 -11.25 2.52 13.21
N GLY A 7 -9.99 2.51 13.66
CA GLY A 7 -9.56 2.86 15.02
C GLY A 7 -9.78 4.35 15.34
N SER A 8 -9.87 4.69 16.62
CA SER A 8 -10.13 6.07 17.11
C SER A 8 -9.09 7.08 16.63
N GLU A 9 -7.83 6.65 16.47
CA GLU A 9 -6.71 7.43 15.93
C GLU A 9 -6.99 7.96 14.52
N ASN A 10 -7.73 7.21 13.71
CA ASN A 10 -8.03 7.56 12.32
C ASN A 10 -9.32 8.39 12.18
N ARG A 11 -10.09 8.58 13.26
CA ARG A 11 -11.32 9.40 13.25
C ARG A 11 -11.10 10.83 13.76
N GLY A 12 -10.03 11.04 14.54
CA GLY A 12 -9.67 12.34 15.11
C GLY A 12 -8.57 13.03 14.31
N ASP A 13 -7.38 13.11 14.92
CA ASP A 13 -6.27 13.97 14.50
C ASP A 13 -5.74 13.70 13.09
N PHE A 14 -5.98 12.51 12.53
CA PHE A 14 -5.56 12.18 11.16
C PHE A 14 -6.50 12.72 10.07
N HIS A 15 -7.78 12.94 10.39
CA HIS A 15 -8.78 13.42 9.41
C HIS A 15 -8.62 14.92 9.10
N GLN A 16 -8.34 15.73 10.12
CA GLN A 16 -8.19 17.18 9.97
C GLN A 16 -7.09 17.62 9.00
N PRO A 17 -5.85 17.11 9.08
CA PRO A 17 -4.77 17.49 8.15
C PRO A 17 -4.99 16.97 6.73
N LEU A 18 -5.75 15.88 6.54
CA LEU A 18 -6.12 15.39 5.20
C LEU A 18 -7.14 16.32 4.53
N GLY A 19 -8.17 16.75 5.29
CA GLY A 19 -9.12 17.77 4.83
C GLY A 19 -8.43 19.08 4.47
N ALA A 20 -7.47 19.54 5.28
CA ALA A 20 -6.70 20.74 5.02
C ALA A 20 -5.85 20.66 3.73
N LYS A 21 -5.46 19.45 3.30
CA LYS A 21 -4.71 19.20 2.06
C LYS A 21 -5.61 18.88 0.86
N GLY A 22 -6.93 18.96 1.01
CA GLY A 22 -7.89 18.57 -0.03
C GLY A 22 -7.89 17.07 -0.35
N ILE A 23 -7.31 16.24 0.53
CA ILE A 23 -7.25 14.80 0.34
C ILE A 23 -8.52 14.20 0.95
N ALA A 24 -9.36 13.62 0.10
CA ALA A 24 -10.57 12.95 0.54
C ALA A 24 -10.22 11.74 1.43
N HIS A 25 -10.73 11.75 2.66
CA HIS A 25 -10.54 10.68 3.62
C HIS A 25 -11.79 9.79 3.64
N TYR A 26 -11.65 8.55 3.17
CA TYR A 26 -12.72 7.57 3.13
C TYR A 26 -12.51 6.50 4.20
N PHE A 27 -13.55 6.23 4.99
CA PHE A 27 -13.57 5.10 5.90
C PHE A 27 -13.89 3.83 5.12
N ILE A 28 -13.10 2.77 5.29
CA ILE A 28 -13.41 1.46 4.70
C ILE A 28 -14.71 0.98 5.38
N PRO A 29 -15.78 0.73 4.61
CA PRO A 29 -16.98 0.11 5.17
C PRO A 29 -16.59 -1.23 5.77
N LYS A 30 -17.03 -1.52 7.00
CA LYS A 30 -16.93 -2.88 7.55
C LYS A 30 -17.53 -3.84 6.52
N SER A 31 -16.81 -4.91 6.20
CA SER A 31 -17.24 -5.95 5.25
C SER A 31 -17.10 -5.60 3.76
N SER A 32 -15.97 -5.04 3.33
CA SER A 32 -15.58 -5.05 1.91
C SER A 32 -14.51 -6.11 1.65
N PRO A 33 -14.90 -7.36 1.28
CA PRO A 33 -13.98 -8.52 1.27
C PRO A 33 -12.76 -8.35 0.35
N THR A 34 -12.93 -7.58 -0.73
CA THR A 34 -11.87 -7.37 -1.72
C THR A 34 -10.80 -6.40 -1.24
N TRP A 35 -11.20 -5.33 -0.57
CA TRP A 35 -10.29 -4.32 -0.02
C TRP A 35 -9.60 -4.81 1.25
N ASP A 36 -10.38 -5.41 2.16
CA ASP A 36 -9.89 -6.02 3.38
C ASP A 36 -8.85 -7.11 3.03
N GLY A 37 -9.18 -7.99 2.08
CA GLY A 37 -8.26 -9.03 1.65
C GLY A 37 -6.96 -8.52 1.01
N ALA A 38 -6.91 -7.32 0.43
CA ALA A 38 -5.67 -6.79 -0.13
C ALA A 38 -4.73 -6.26 0.97
N VAL A 39 -5.29 -5.58 1.97
CA VAL A 39 -4.55 -5.04 3.10
C VAL A 39 -4.05 -6.19 4.00
N GLU A 40 -4.93 -7.14 4.33
CA GLU A 40 -4.56 -8.32 5.11
C GLU A 40 -3.47 -9.15 4.44
N ARG A 41 -3.51 -9.30 3.10
CA ARG A 41 -2.43 -9.95 2.35
C ARG A 41 -1.12 -9.17 2.42
N ALA A 42 -1.15 -7.83 2.35
CA ALA A 42 0.06 -7.03 2.48
C ALA A 42 0.67 -7.19 3.86
N HIS A 43 -0.14 -7.08 4.93
CA HIS A 43 0.31 -7.30 6.30
C HIS A 43 0.88 -8.70 6.51
N GLY A 44 0.19 -9.75 6.04
CA GLY A 44 0.69 -11.12 6.16
C GLY A 44 2.03 -11.35 5.45
N VAL A 45 2.26 -10.71 4.30
CA VAL A 45 3.56 -10.78 3.62
C VAL A 45 4.65 -10.05 4.41
N ILE A 46 4.35 -8.89 4.98
CA ILE A 46 5.30 -8.15 5.83
C ILE A 46 5.66 -8.96 7.07
N ASP A 47 4.68 -9.58 7.73
CA ASP A 47 4.93 -10.47 8.85
C ASP A 47 5.86 -11.61 8.50
N GLN A 48 5.60 -12.30 7.38
CA GLN A 48 6.42 -13.42 6.95
C GLN A 48 7.83 -13.01 6.52
N GLU A 49 7.98 -11.88 5.84
CA GLU A 49 9.24 -11.50 5.19
C GLU A 49 10.14 -10.60 6.03
N TYR A 50 9.55 -9.75 6.86
CA TYR A 50 10.29 -8.81 7.70
C TYR A 50 10.48 -9.34 9.12
N TYR A 51 9.41 -9.80 9.76
CA TYR A 51 9.44 -10.19 11.17
C TYR A 51 9.84 -11.66 11.38
N LEU A 52 9.36 -12.55 10.50
CA LEU A 52 9.45 -14.00 10.72
C LEU A 52 10.46 -14.72 9.81
N ASN A 53 11.17 -14.01 8.93
CA ASN A 53 12.12 -14.63 8.01
C ASN A 53 13.52 -14.79 8.63
N PRO A 54 13.95 -15.99 9.06
CA PRO A 54 15.28 -16.19 9.61
C PRO A 54 16.39 -16.19 8.53
N THR A 55 16.03 -16.31 7.25
CA THR A 55 16.99 -16.50 6.15
C THR A 55 17.41 -15.20 5.48
N ARG A 56 16.60 -14.15 5.62
CA ARG A 56 16.90 -12.80 5.13
C ARG A 56 16.39 -11.80 6.16
N THR A 57 17.29 -11.33 6.99
CA THR A 57 17.01 -10.32 8.00
C THR A 57 17.23 -8.93 7.42
N TRP A 58 16.50 -7.97 7.96
CA TRP A 58 16.56 -6.57 7.58
C TRP A 58 17.04 -5.76 8.77
N LYS A 59 17.93 -4.79 8.54
CA LYS A 59 18.45 -3.97 9.65
C LYS A 59 17.46 -2.88 10.05
N THR A 60 16.67 -2.43 9.08
CA THR A 60 15.68 -1.37 9.27
C THR A 60 14.42 -1.66 8.46
N LEU A 61 13.29 -1.09 8.90
CA LEU A 61 12.04 -1.15 8.15
C LEU A 61 12.18 -0.46 6.79
N GLU A 62 12.95 0.61 6.71
CA GLU A 62 13.18 1.36 5.46
C GLU A 62 13.88 0.50 4.41
N GLU A 63 14.89 -0.28 4.80
CA GLU A 63 15.59 -1.22 3.92
C GLU A 63 14.62 -2.27 3.35
N TYR A 64 13.76 -2.82 4.20
CA TYR A 64 12.73 -3.77 3.78
C TYR A 64 11.71 -3.12 2.82
N LEU A 65 11.25 -1.91 3.14
CA LEU A 65 10.31 -1.18 2.28
C LEU A 65 10.93 -0.82 0.94
N HIS A 66 12.23 -0.53 0.88
CA HIS A 66 12.94 -0.33 -0.38
C HIS A 66 12.90 -1.62 -1.21
N PHE A 67 13.34 -2.74 -0.65
CA PHE A 67 13.28 -4.03 -1.34
C PHE A 67 11.85 -4.36 -1.80
N TYR A 68 10.87 -4.23 -0.91
CA TYR A 68 9.48 -4.55 -1.22
C TYR A 68 8.95 -3.73 -2.39
N ASN A 69 9.22 -2.43 -2.44
CA ASN A 69 8.67 -1.53 -3.46
C ASN A 69 9.46 -1.50 -4.77
N TYR A 70 10.78 -1.77 -4.72
CA TYR A 70 11.69 -1.51 -5.84
C TYR A 70 12.40 -2.75 -6.40
N GLU A 71 12.39 -3.87 -5.68
CA GLU A 71 13.19 -5.06 -6.06
C GLU A 71 12.37 -6.36 -6.04
N ARG A 72 11.35 -6.44 -5.16
CA ARG A 72 10.55 -7.66 -4.96
C ARG A 72 9.60 -7.87 -6.13
N ILE A 73 9.82 -8.93 -6.90
CA ILE A 73 8.88 -9.34 -7.96
C ILE A 73 7.62 -9.93 -7.34
N HIS A 74 6.44 -9.44 -7.73
CA HIS A 74 5.16 -9.95 -7.26
C HIS A 74 4.41 -10.75 -8.34
N LEU A 75 4.38 -12.07 -8.20
CA LEU A 75 3.70 -12.97 -9.15
C LEU A 75 2.17 -13.05 -8.95
N GLY A 76 1.62 -12.31 -7.99
CA GLY A 76 0.17 -12.29 -7.74
C GLY A 76 -0.60 -11.71 -8.93
N LYS A 77 -1.83 -12.20 -9.15
CA LYS A 77 -2.74 -11.82 -10.25
C LYS A 77 -2.81 -10.31 -10.54
N TYR A 78 -2.74 -9.47 -9.51
CA TYR A 78 -2.89 -8.01 -9.64
C TYR A 78 -1.59 -7.27 -9.99
N LEU A 79 -0.44 -7.87 -9.68
CA LEU A 79 0.87 -7.28 -9.92
C LEU A 79 1.54 -7.86 -11.17
N ASN A 80 1.16 -9.08 -11.59
CA ASN A 80 1.55 -9.66 -12.89
C ASN A 80 3.07 -9.64 -13.15
N GLY A 81 3.87 -9.95 -12.12
CA GLY A 81 5.34 -9.93 -12.21
C GLY A 81 5.98 -8.56 -12.09
N MET A 82 5.20 -7.48 -11.94
CA MET A 82 5.73 -6.15 -11.69
C MET A 82 6.11 -5.96 -10.22
N ILE A 83 7.08 -5.08 -9.98
CA ILE A 83 7.33 -4.53 -8.65
C ILE A 83 6.28 -3.45 -8.32
N PRO A 84 6.03 -3.12 -7.04
CA PRO A 84 4.97 -2.18 -6.67
C PRO A 84 5.11 -0.79 -7.31
N ILE A 85 6.33 -0.26 -7.44
CA ILE A 85 6.54 1.04 -8.09
C ILE A 85 6.20 1.03 -9.59
N GLU A 86 6.50 -0.06 -10.30
CA GLU A 86 6.12 -0.23 -11.71
C GLU A 86 4.60 -0.27 -11.85
N LYS A 87 3.92 -1.01 -10.98
CA LYS A 87 2.46 -1.08 -11.00
C LYS A 87 1.83 0.28 -10.72
N PHE A 88 2.38 1.03 -9.77
CA PHE A 88 1.92 2.37 -9.44
C PHE A 88 2.10 3.33 -10.63
N ASN A 89 3.27 3.32 -11.26
CA ASN A 89 3.54 4.13 -12.45
C ASN A 89 2.65 3.76 -13.63
N TYR A 90 2.39 2.47 -13.83
CA TYR A 90 1.41 1.99 -14.81
C TYR A 90 0.01 2.52 -14.50
N TYR A 91 -0.45 2.46 -13.26
CA TYR A 91 -1.74 3.03 -12.88
C TYR A 91 -1.80 4.54 -13.11
N LEU A 92 -0.75 5.28 -12.71
CA LEU A 92 -0.70 6.73 -12.95
C LEU A 92 -0.80 7.06 -14.44
N SER A 93 -0.20 6.27 -15.33
CA SER A 93 -0.31 6.48 -16.78
C SER A 93 -1.71 6.20 -17.33
N THR A 94 -2.54 5.40 -16.64
CA THR A 94 -3.93 5.15 -17.06
C THR A 94 -4.94 6.14 -16.50
N VAL A 95 -4.64 6.81 -15.37
CA VAL A 95 -5.58 7.74 -14.71
C VAL A 95 -5.25 9.21 -14.85
N LEU A 96 -4.01 9.57 -15.19
CA LEU A 96 -3.67 10.95 -15.53
C LEU A 96 -4.19 11.28 -16.94
N PRO A 97 -5.03 12.31 -17.12
CA PRO A 97 -5.43 12.73 -18.45
C PRO A 97 -4.21 13.33 -19.16
N LEU A 98 -3.80 12.68 -20.25
CA LEU A 98 -2.97 13.20 -21.33
C LEU A 98 -1.60 13.76 -20.93
N LYS A 99 -0.54 13.01 -21.24
CA LYS A 99 0.68 13.64 -21.74
C LYS A 99 0.27 14.50 -22.95
N VAL A 100 0.18 15.80 -22.73
CA VAL A 100 0.27 16.78 -23.82
C VAL A 100 1.67 16.61 -24.41
N ASN A 101 1.73 16.42 -25.73
CA ASN A 101 2.95 16.22 -26.52
C ASN A 101 4.04 17.25 -26.20
#